data_AF-A0A7Y4XCU3-F1
#
_entry.id   AF-A0A7Y4XCU3-F1
#
_cell.length_a   1.000
_cell.length_b   1.000
_cell.length_c   1.000
_cell.angle_alpha   90.00
_cell.angle_beta   90.00
_cell.angle_gamma   90.00
#
_symmetry.space_group_name_H-M   'P 1'
#
loop_
_entity.id
_entity.type
_entity.pdbx_description
1 polymer ?
#
loop_
_entity_poly.entity_id
_entity_poly.type
_entity_poly.pdbx_seq_one_letter_code
_entity_poly.pdbx_strand_id
1 'polypeptide(L)'
;MIESKTPLFYFDLLSRMAESIADELGLSLVAASKDEENLRAAFYVQFAGLPTTKADPKPDLVIEIATNLVSPAATELGNVRECWRFDGEQLKFYELQKGEYVEPGASLAFPFLQAEDLAAFLEQSKADSADTVLWRLRMLLQKHKPASD
;
A
#
# COMPACT_ATOMS: atom_id res chain seq x y z
N MET A 1 12.89 -6.85 -26.00
CA MET A 1 13.44 -6.26 -24.76
C MET A 1 12.26 -5.76 -23.96
N ILE A 2 12.01 -6.31 -22.79
CA ILE A 2 11.00 -5.76 -21.88
C ILE A 2 11.72 -4.60 -21.19
N GLU A 3 11.30 -3.36 -21.45
CA GLU A 3 11.82 -2.23 -20.69
C GLU A 3 11.44 -2.43 -19.21
N SER A 4 12.45 -2.43 -18.34
CA SER A 4 12.24 -2.45 -16.90
C SER A 4 11.40 -1.23 -16.52
N LYS A 5 10.29 -1.47 -15.82
CA LYS A 5 9.41 -0.40 -15.34
C LYS A 5 10.16 0.52 -14.39
N THR A 6 9.82 1.81 -14.40
CA THR A 6 10.46 2.81 -13.54
C THR A 6 9.98 2.69 -12.08
N PRO A 7 10.76 3.15 -11.09
CA PRO A 7 10.29 3.25 -9.70
C PRO A 7 8.98 4.03 -9.55
N LEU A 8 8.79 5.10 -10.34
CA LEU A 8 7.56 5.88 -10.38
C LEU A 8 6.35 5.07 -10.84
N PHE A 9 6.53 4.13 -11.78
CA PHE A 9 5.46 3.23 -12.22
C PHE A 9 5.00 2.32 -11.06
N TYR A 10 5.93 1.74 -10.30
CA TYR A 10 5.57 0.90 -9.16
C TYR A 10 4.92 1.70 -8.02
N PHE A 11 5.37 2.94 -7.81
CA PHE A 11 4.76 3.85 -6.85
C PHE A 11 3.30 4.16 -7.19
N ASP A 12 3.02 4.53 -8.45
CA ASP A 12 1.66 4.77 -8.93
C ASP A 12 0.80 3.51 -8.83
N LEU A 13 1.34 2.37 -9.28
CA LEU A 13 0.62 1.10 -9.26
C LEU A 13 0.27 0.68 -7.82
N LEU A 14 1.23 0.70 -6.88
CA LEU A 14 0.97 0.35 -5.49
C LEU A 14 -0.06 1.26 -4.83
N SER A 15 0.00 2.56 -5.12
CA SER A 15 -0.97 3.54 -4.61
C SER A 15 -2.37 3.20 -5.12
N ARG A 16 -2.52 2.96 -6.42
CA ARG A 16 -3.81 2.59 -7.04
C ARG A 16 -4.31 1.22 -6.56
N MET A 17 -3.41 0.28 -6.27
CA MET A 17 -3.77 -1.01 -5.69
C MET A 17 -4.32 -0.82 -4.27
N ALA A 18 -3.64 -0.04 -3.43
CA ALA A 18 -4.09 0.27 -2.07
C ALA A 18 -5.47 0.96 -2.07
N GLU A 19 -5.67 1.95 -2.95
CA GLU A 19 -6.96 2.61 -3.14
C GLU A 19 -8.05 1.62 -3.55
N SER A 20 -7.76 0.76 -4.53
CA SER A 20 -8.72 -0.24 -4.97
C SER A 20 -9.07 -1.28 -3.91
N ILE A 21 -8.13 -1.61 -3.02
CA ILE A 21 -8.37 -2.50 -1.88
C ILE A 21 -9.26 -1.80 -0.85
N ALA A 22 -8.95 -0.55 -0.52
CA ALA A 22 -9.74 0.24 0.42
C ALA A 22 -11.19 0.41 -0.06
N ASP A 23 -11.39 0.79 -1.32
CA ASP A 23 -12.72 0.97 -1.93
C ASP A 23 -13.57 -0.30 -1.80
N GLU A 24 -12.99 -1.48 -2.07
CA GLU A 24 -13.73 -2.74 -1.98
C GLU A 24 -14.13 -3.11 -0.55
N LEU A 25 -13.39 -2.61 0.45
CA LEU A 25 -13.67 -2.80 1.87
C LEU A 25 -14.59 -1.73 2.46
N GLY A 26 -15.05 -0.77 1.65
CA GLY A 26 -15.81 0.39 2.14
C GLY A 26 -14.95 1.31 3.02
N LEU A 27 -13.64 1.32 2.78
CA LEU A 27 -12.69 2.24 3.38
C LEU A 27 -12.37 3.35 2.37
N SER A 28 -11.91 4.49 2.87
CA SER A 28 -11.40 5.60 2.09
C SER A 28 -9.95 5.84 2.46
N LEU A 29 -9.05 5.84 1.45
CA LEU A 29 -7.69 6.32 1.61
C LEU A 29 -7.64 7.81 1.31
N VAL A 30 -7.31 8.61 2.32
CA VAL A 30 -7.11 10.04 2.16
C VAL A 30 -5.61 10.30 2.17
N ALA A 31 -5.06 10.81 1.07
CA ALA A 31 -3.65 11.18 1.00
C ALA A 31 -3.32 12.24 2.06
N ALA A 32 -2.41 11.90 2.97
CA ALA A 32 -1.85 12.78 3.98
C ALA A 32 -0.71 13.63 3.41
N SER A 33 0.16 12.99 2.62
CA SER A 33 1.24 13.63 1.90
C SER A 33 1.68 12.76 0.71
N LYS A 34 2.23 13.40 -0.32
CA LYS A 34 2.83 12.72 -1.47
C LYS A 34 4.14 13.42 -1.81
N ASP A 35 5.23 12.68 -1.70
CA ASP A 35 6.58 13.10 -2.06
C ASP A 35 7.03 12.24 -3.24
N GLU A 36 6.80 12.74 -4.45
CA GLU A 36 7.13 12.03 -5.69
C GLU A 36 8.65 12.01 -5.95
N GLU A 37 9.40 12.95 -5.39
CA GLU A 37 10.86 13.01 -5.51
C GLU A 37 11.50 11.83 -4.76
N ASN A 38 11.00 11.54 -3.55
CA ASN A 38 11.43 10.41 -2.74
C ASN A 38 10.57 9.16 -2.88
N LEU A 39 9.56 9.17 -3.78
CA LEU A 39 8.62 8.06 -4.03
C LEU A 39 7.93 7.54 -2.77
N ARG A 40 7.43 8.48 -1.95
CA ARG A 40 6.74 8.22 -0.69
C ARG A 40 5.35 8.83 -0.72
N ALA A 41 4.35 8.08 -0.27
CA ALA A 41 3.00 8.56 -0.05
C ALA A 41 2.53 8.10 1.32
N ALA A 42 1.92 9.01 2.07
CA ALA A 42 1.27 8.71 3.33
C ALA A 42 -0.24 8.83 3.16
N PHE A 43 -0.98 7.90 3.76
CA PHE A 43 -2.43 7.82 3.67
C PHE A 43 -3.04 7.66 5.07
N TYR A 44 -4.18 8.32 5.26
CA TYR A 44 -5.12 8.03 6.33
C TYR A 44 -6.08 6.94 5.87
N VAL A 45 -6.26 5.91 6.69
CA VAL A 45 -7.22 4.83 6.41
C VAL A 45 -8.49 5.10 7.22
N GLN A 46 -9.58 5.43 6.55
CA GLN A 46 -10.83 5.82 7.21
C GLN A 46 -11.98 4.92 6.78
N PHE A 47 -12.93 4.66 7.68
CA PHE A 47 -14.19 4.05 7.28
C PHE A 47 -15.00 5.06 6.44
N ALA A 48 -15.48 4.63 5.28
CA ALA A 48 -16.27 5.50 4.42
C ALA A 48 -17.50 6.02 5.17
N GLY A 49 -17.66 7.35 5.21
CA GLY A 49 -18.80 8.02 5.83
C GLY A 49 -18.67 8.34 7.32
N LEU A 50 -17.54 8.04 7.98
CA LEU A 50 -17.27 8.51 9.34
C LEU A 50 -16.51 9.85 9.34
N PRO A 51 -16.92 10.85 10.15
CA PRO A 51 -16.18 12.10 10.26
C PRO A 51 -14.83 11.89 10.95
N THR A 52 -13.78 12.49 10.41
CA THR A 52 -12.44 12.53 11.00
C THR A 52 -12.43 13.45 12.21
N THR A 53 -12.39 12.92 13.43
CA THR A 53 -12.50 13.72 14.66
C THR A 53 -11.16 14.00 15.35
N LYS A 54 -10.01 13.72 14.73
CA LYS A 54 -8.71 14.06 15.30
C LYS A 54 -8.10 15.28 14.60
N ALA A 55 -7.66 16.25 15.39
CA ALA A 55 -6.73 17.28 14.93
C ALA A 55 -5.36 16.62 14.77
N ASP A 56 -4.89 16.54 13.52
CA ASP A 56 -3.60 15.99 13.11
C ASP A 56 -3.36 14.52 13.52
N PRO A 57 -4.18 13.56 13.05
CA PRO A 57 -3.88 12.16 13.23
C PRO A 57 -2.59 11.82 12.48
N LYS A 58 -1.76 10.93 13.02
CA LYS A 58 -0.67 10.34 12.23
C LYS A 58 -1.26 9.50 11.11
N PRO A 59 -0.61 9.43 9.93
CA PRO A 59 -1.07 8.53 8.87
C PRO A 59 -1.11 7.08 9.38
N ASP A 60 -2.06 6.32 8.85
CA ASP A 60 -2.24 4.91 9.22
C ASP A 60 -1.36 4.02 8.34
N LEU A 61 -1.22 4.38 7.06
CA LEU A 61 -0.47 3.64 6.04
C LEU A 61 0.52 4.57 5.32
N VAL A 62 1.76 4.12 5.16
CA VAL A 62 2.75 4.76 4.27
C VAL A 62 3.16 3.79 3.19
N ILE A 63 3.14 4.21 1.93
CA ILE A 63 3.67 3.48 0.79
C ILE A 63 4.98 4.15 0.37
N GLU A 64 6.05 3.37 0.26
CA GLU A 64 7.35 3.87 -0.17
C GLU A 64 8.01 2.93 -1.19
N ILE A 65 8.65 3.52 -2.19
CA ILE A 65 9.57 2.81 -3.07
C ILE A 65 10.99 3.17 -2.65
N ALA A 66 11.69 2.25 -2.00
CA ALA A 66 13.00 2.49 -1.41
C ALA A 66 14.05 1.63 -2.10
N THR A 67 14.81 2.22 -3.01
CA THR A 67 15.93 1.54 -3.71
C THR A 67 17.21 1.45 -2.88
N ASN A 68 17.21 2.00 -1.65
CA ASN A 68 18.34 1.95 -0.72
C ASN A 68 17.97 1.18 0.56
N LEU A 69 18.97 0.76 1.34
CA LEU A 69 18.82 -0.03 2.59
C LEU A 69 18.54 0.83 3.84
N VAL A 70 18.15 2.09 3.70
CA VAL A 70 17.94 3.00 4.84
C VAL A 70 16.67 2.62 5.61
N SER A 71 16.55 3.04 6.88
CA SER A 71 15.36 2.85 7.72
C SER A 71 14.08 3.27 6.99
N PRO A 72 12.94 2.58 7.22
CA PRO A 72 11.67 2.94 6.57
C PRO A 72 11.33 4.41 6.80
N ALA A 73 10.85 5.13 5.77
CA ALA A 73 10.44 6.53 5.89
C ALA A 73 9.32 6.70 6.91
N ALA A 74 8.56 5.65 7.18
CA ALA A 74 7.60 5.59 8.28
C ALA A 74 8.20 5.94 9.66
N THR A 75 9.50 5.71 9.84
CA THR A 75 10.27 6.13 11.03
C THR A 75 10.47 7.66 11.05
N GLU A 76 10.74 8.26 9.89
CA GLU A 76 10.92 9.71 9.72
C GLU A 76 9.57 10.46 9.77
N LEU A 77 8.49 9.83 9.30
CA LEU A 77 7.11 10.34 9.33
C LEU A 77 6.42 10.16 10.69
N GLY A 78 7.19 9.87 11.75
CA GLY A 78 6.71 9.93 13.12
C GLY A 78 6.06 8.66 13.64
N ASN A 79 6.54 7.48 13.25
CA ASN A 79 6.06 6.18 13.74
C ASN A 79 4.62 5.88 13.30
N VAL A 80 4.46 5.72 12.00
CA VAL A 80 3.22 5.31 11.31
C VAL A 80 2.89 3.87 11.68
N ARG A 81 1.60 3.54 11.78
CA ARG A 81 1.16 2.20 12.21
C ARG A 81 1.59 1.12 11.22
N GLU A 82 1.47 1.40 9.94
CA GLU A 82 1.82 0.47 8.87
C GLU A 82 2.60 1.15 7.75
N CYS A 83 3.57 0.42 7.17
CA CYS A 83 4.36 0.86 6.04
C CYS A 83 4.56 -0.26 5.03
N TRP A 84 4.28 0.03 3.76
CA TRP A 84 4.52 -0.85 2.63
C TRP A 84 5.74 -0.35 1.88
N ARG A 85 6.77 -1.19 1.84
CA ARG A 85 8.04 -0.85 1.22
C ARG A 85 8.33 -1.79 0.07
N PHE A 86 8.53 -1.22 -1.11
CA PHE A 86 9.00 -1.96 -2.28
C PHE A 86 10.41 -1.50 -2.66
N ASP A 87 11.36 -2.43 -2.74
CA ASP A 87 12.75 -2.12 -3.10
C ASP A 87 13.05 -2.25 -4.61
N GLY A 88 12.04 -2.62 -5.40
CA GLY A 88 12.17 -2.94 -6.83
C GLY A 88 12.14 -4.43 -7.12
N GLU A 89 12.38 -5.28 -6.11
CA GLU A 89 12.35 -6.74 -6.21
C GLU A 89 11.39 -7.37 -5.19
N GLN A 90 11.38 -6.88 -3.95
CA GLN A 90 10.60 -7.40 -2.85
C GLN A 90 9.70 -6.32 -2.26
N LEU A 91 8.44 -6.69 -2.05
CA LEU A 91 7.48 -5.90 -1.28
C LEU A 91 7.42 -6.46 0.14
N LYS A 92 7.56 -5.57 1.13
CA LYS A 92 7.48 -5.91 2.54
C LYS A 92 6.50 -5.01 3.24
N PHE A 93 5.76 -5.59 4.18
CA PHE A 93 4.94 -4.83 5.11
C PHE A 93 5.69 -4.70 6.42
N TYR A 94 5.64 -3.49 6.98
CA TYR A 94 6.20 -3.15 8.26
C TYR A 94 5.08 -2.63 9.15
N GLU A 95 4.96 -3.18 10.35
CA GLU A 95 4.03 -2.70 11.37
C GLU A 95 4.81 -2.19 12.57
N LEU A 96 4.42 -1.03 13.06
CA LEU A 96 4.98 -0.49 14.29
C LEU A 96 4.38 -1.20 15.51
N GLN A 97 5.13 -2.14 16.09
CA GLN A 97 4.78 -2.83 17.32
C GLN A 97 5.73 -2.43 18.46
N LYS A 98 5.17 -1.90 19.56
CA LYS A 98 5.94 -1.49 20.75
C LYS A 98 7.11 -0.52 20.48
N GLY A 99 7.02 0.27 19.40
CA GLY A 99 8.05 1.24 19.02
C GLY A 99 9.11 0.72 18.06
N GLU A 100 9.01 -0.54 17.62
CA GLU A 100 9.88 -1.14 16.60
C GLU A 100 9.05 -1.58 15.39
N TYR A 101 9.64 -1.49 14.19
CA TYR A 101 9.01 -2.02 13.00
C TYR A 101 9.31 -3.51 12.88
N VAL A 102 8.25 -4.31 12.89
CA VAL A 102 8.31 -5.75 12.61
C VAL A 102 7.72 -6.01 11.23
N GLU A 103 8.08 -7.14 10.61
CA GLU A 103 7.51 -7.57 9.33
C GLU A 103 6.35 -8.55 9.58
N PRO A 104 5.09 -8.10 9.74
CA PRO A 104 3.98 -9.02 9.75
C PRO A 104 3.78 -9.53 8.32
N GLY A 105 3.66 -10.84 8.14
CA GLY A 105 3.37 -11.42 6.81
C GLY A 105 2.03 -10.94 6.21
N ALA A 106 1.17 -10.28 6.99
CA ALA A 106 -0.11 -9.72 6.55
C ALA A 106 -0.24 -8.24 6.92
N SER A 107 -1.02 -7.50 6.15
CA SER A 107 -1.30 -6.08 6.39
C SER A 107 -2.16 -5.87 7.65
N LEU A 108 -1.86 -4.82 8.41
CA LEU A 108 -2.65 -4.44 9.58
C LEU A 108 -3.98 -3.80 9.17
N ALA A 109 -3.94 -2.90 8.18
CA ALA A 109 -5.12 -2.25 7.61
C ALA A 109 -5.99 -3.26 6.82
N PHE A 110 -5.36 -4.26 6.20
CA PHE A 110 -6.04 -5.28 5.39
C PHE A 110 -5.65 -6.70 5.84
N PRO A 111 -6.28 -7.26 6.88
CA PRO A 111 -5.86 -8.54 7.48
C PRO A 111 -5.88 -9.77 6.55
N PHE A 112 -6.55 -9.67 5.40
CA PHE A 112 -6.61 -10.74 4.40
C PHE A 112 -5.52 -10.63 3.32
N LEU A 113 -4.73 -9.55 3.32
CA LEU A 113 -3.74 -9.25 2.29
C LEU A 113 -2.34 -9.57 2.80
N GLN A 114 -1.63 -10.47 2.13
CA GLN A 114 -0.22 -10.74 2.39
C GLN A 114 0.69 -9.92 1.47
N ALA A 115 1.91 -9.66 1.91
CA ALA A 115 2.88 -8.90 1.11
C ALA A 115 3.19 -9.64 -0.21
N GLU A 116 3.22 -10.96 -0.16
CA GLU A 116 3.42 -11.86 -1.29
C GLU A 116 2.30 -11.76 -2.34
N ASP A 117 1.05 -11.54 -1.90
CA ASP A 117 -0.09 -11.38 -2.81
C ASP A 117 0.09 -10.11 -3.67
N LEU A 118 0.41 -8.99 -3.03
CA LEU A 118 0.69 -7.74 -3.75
C LEU A 118 1.96 -7.85 -4.59
N ALA A 119 3.01 -8.49 -4.08
CA ALA A 119 4.25 -8.72 -4.83
C ALA A 119 3.99 -9.47 -6.14
N ALA A 120 3.11 -10.49 -6.12
CA ALA A 120 2.74 -11.23 -7.33
C ALA A 120 2.07 -10.36 -8.40
N PHE A 121 1.28 -9.35 -7.99
CA PHE A 121 0.69 -8.38 -8.93
C PHE A 121 1.73 -7.39 -9.46
N LEU A 122 2.69 -6.97 -8.64
CA LEU A 122 3.82 -6.16 -9.11
C LEU A 122 4.68 -6.91 -10.12
N GLU A 123 4.94 -8.21 -9.91
CA GLU A 123 5.64 -9.04 -10.89
C GLU A 123 4.86 -9.17 -12.20
N GLN A 124 3.54 -9.37 -12.14
CA GLN A 124 2.69 -9.39 -13.34
C GLN A 124 2.75 -8.08 -14.13
N SER A 125 2.86 -6.94 -13.45
CA SER A 125 2.98 -5.63 -14.08
C SER A 125 4.24 -5.43 -14.93
N LYS A 126 5.25 -6.32 -14.79
CA LYS A 126 6.43 -6.33 -15.66
C LYS A 126 6.08 -6.78 -17.08
N ALA A 127 5.08 -7.65 -17.22
CA ALA A 127 4.61 -8.18 -18.50
C ALA A 127 3.32 -7.50 -19.00
N ASP A 128 2.44 -7.10 -18.08
CA ASP A 128 1.12 -6.54 -18.39
C ASP A 128 1.04 -5.01 -18.13
N SER A 129 -0.07 -4.39 -18.55
CA SER A 129 -0.35 -2.98 -18.21
C SER A 129 -0.84 -2.84 -16.77
N ALA A 130 -0.62 -1.66 -16.17
CA ALA A 130 -1.14 -1.33 -14.84
C ALA A 130 -2.66 -1.54 -14.74
N ASP A 131 -3.41 -1.16 -15.78
CA ASP A 131 -4.87 -1.32 -15.80
C ASP A 131 -5.30 -2.80 -15.80
N THR A 132 -4.55 -3.67 -16.48
CA THR A 132 -4.81 -5.12 -16.47
C THR A 132 -4.59 -5.71 -15.08
N VAL A 133 -3.50 -5.30 -14.43
CA VAL A 133 -3.16 -5.73 -13.07
C VAL A 133 -4.23 -5.27 -12.07
N LEU A 134 -4.63 -4.00 -12.13
CA LEU A 134 -5.67 -3.45 -11.28
C LEU A 134 -7.04 -4.12 -11.50
N TRP A 135 -7.38 -4.43 -12.76
CA TRP A 135 -8.59 -5.19 -13.05
C TRP A 135 -8.55 -6.59 -12.42
N ARG A 136 -7.43 -7.31 -12.52
CA ARG A 136 -7.28 -8.64 -11.89
C ARG A 136 -7.35 -8.57 -10.37
N LEU A 137 -6.73 -7.55 -9.77
CA LEU A 137 -6.83 -7.30 -8.33
C LEU A 137 -8.29 -7.11 -7.91
N ARG A 138 -9.05 -6.25 -8.60
CA ARG A 138 -10.48 -6.03 -8.34
C ARG A 138 -11.29 -7.31 -8.46
N MET A 139 -11.05 -8.11 -9.50
CA MET A 139 -11.71 -9.41 -9.67
C MET A 139 -11.42 -10.36 -8.49
N LEU A 140 -10.19 -10.39 -7.99
CA LEU A 140 -9.82 -11.16 -6.81
C LEU A 140 -10.57 -10.66 -5.57
N LEU A 141 -10.57 -9.35 -5.33
CA LEU A 141 -11.27 -8.73 -4.20
C LEU A 141 -12.77 -9.03 -4.22
N GLN A 142 -13.42 -8.92 -5.38
CA GLN A 142 -14.84 -9.24 -5.55
C GLN A 142 -15.16 -10.72 -5.29
N LYS A 143 -14.25 -11.63 -5.64
CA LYS A 143 -14.39 -13.06 -5.33
C LYS A 143 -14.36 -13.34 -3.82
N HIS A 144 -13.63 -12.53 -3.06
CA HIS A 144 -13.50 -12.66 -1.60
C HIS A 144 -14.51 -11.81 -0.82
N LYS A 145 -15.28 -10.95 -1.49
CA LYS A 145 -16.37 -10.21 -0.88
C LYS A 145 -17.41 -11.21 -0.37
N PRO A 146 -17.71 -11.27 0.95
CA PRO A 146 -18.84 -12.06 1.40
C PRO A 146 -20.08 -11.57 0.65
N ALA A 147 -20.88 -12.50 0.13
CA ALA A 147 -22.13 -12.16 -0.53
C ALA A 147 -22.89 -11.17 0.37
N SER A 148 -23.12 -9.98 -0.16
CA SER A 148 -23.98 -9.00 0.51
C SER A 148 -25.38 -9.60 0.43
N ASP A 149 -25.81 -10.23 1.52
CA ASP A 149 -27.22 -10.58 1.75
C ASP A 149 -28.03 -9.30 2.02
#